data_AF-A0A9D7VS53-F1
#
_entry.id   AF-A0A9D7VS53-F1
#
_cell.length_a   1.000
_cell.length_b   1.000
_cell.length_c   1.000
_cell.angle_alpha   90.00
_cell.angle_beta   90.00
_cell.angle_gamma   90.00
#
_symmetry.space_group_name_H-M   'P 1'
#
loop_
_entity.id
_entity.type
_entity.pdbx_description
1 polymer ?
#
loop_
_entity_poly.entity_id
_entity_poly.type
_entity_poly.pdbx_seq_one_letter_code
_entity_poly.pdbx_strand_id
1 'polypeptide(L)'
;MERLVDAAAAATGIDPLEIRRRNMVADTDLPHEGPTGVVLDSGRYAELLDHLARETDYDARRAEVAARRARGEVVGLGVAFYIEPCGTGWESARVTRNPDGTALVAFGGSTQGHGRETALAQIAADALGLSPEAIEVFCGSTR
;
A
#
# COMPACT_ATOMS: atom_id res chain seq x y z
N MET A 1 -13.49 7.91 -5.17
CA MET A 1 -13.31 8.98 -4.16
C MET A 1 -12.35 10.06 -4.62
N GLU A 2 -11.11 9.75 -4.97
CA GLU A 2 -10.07 10.77 -5.29
C GLU A 2 -10.45 11.80 -6.36
N ARG A 3 -11.16 11.43 -7.41
CA ARG A 3 -11.67 12.40 -8.40
C ARG A 3 -12.65 13.43 -7.81
N LEU A 4 -13.44 13.05 -6.81
CA LEU A 4 -14.36 13.97 -6.12
C LEU A 4 -13.59 14.93 -5.22
N VAL A 5 -12.50 14.47 -4.61
CA VAL A 5 -11.61 15.32 -3.81
C VAL A 5 -10.96 16.39 -4.70
N ASP A 6 -10.49 16.03 -5.89
CA ASP A 6 -9.96 17.00 -6.86
C ASP A 6 -11.04 17.97 -7.37
N ALA A 7 -12.28 17.50 -7.58
CA ALA A 7 -13.40 18.37 -7.93
C ALA A 7 -13.73 19.37 -6.79
N ALA A 8 -13.67 18.92 -5.53
CA ALA A 8 -13.85 19.78 -4.36
C ALA A 8 -12.70 20.79 -4.24
N ALA A 9 -11.46 20.40 -4.49
CA ALA A 9 -10.30 21.30 -4.56
C ALA A 9 -10.53 22.41 -5.60
N ALA A 10 -10.93 22.04 -6.82
CA ALA A 10 -11.23 22.99 -7.88
C ALA A 10 -12.39 23.93 -7.54
N ALA A 11 -13.46 23.41 -6.94
CA ALA A 11 -14.64 24.20 -6.55
C ALA A 11 -14.37 25.17 -5.39
N THR A 12 -13.44 24.82 -4.49
CA THR A 12 -13.13 25.61 -3.28
C THR A 12 -11.88 26.48 -3.43
N GLY A 13 -11.08 26.27 -4.48
CA GLY A 13 -9.78 26.92 -4.65
C GLY A 13 -8.70 26.44 -3.69
N ILE A 14 -8.96 25.40 -2.91
CA ILE A 14 -7.97 24.77 -2.03
C ILE A 14 -7.03 23.91 -2.89
N ASP A 15 -5.74 23.92 -2.56
CA ASP A 15 -4.76 23.06 -3.21
C ASP A 15 -5.14 21.55 -3.09
N PRO A 16 -4.99 20.73 -4.14
CA PRO A 16 -5.38 19.32 -4.09
C PRO A 16 -4.65 18.48 -3.03
N LEU A 17 -3.40 18.79 -2.71
CA LEU A 17 -2.66 18.11 -1.65
C LEU A 17 -3.16 18.59 -0.27
N GLU A 18 -3.41 19.89 -0.15
CA GLU A 18 -3.87 20.50 1.10
C GLU A 18 -5.29 20.07 1.51
N ILE A 19 -6.23 19.96 0.55
CA ILE A 19 -7.57 19.47 0.88
C ILE A 19 -7.53 18.04 1.43
N ARG A 20 -6.58 17.20 0.95
CA ARG A 20 -6.37 15.85 1.50
C ARG A 20 -5.82 15.93 2.92
N ARG A 21 -4.78 16.73 3.14
CA ARG A 21 -4.17 16.92 4.46
C ARG A 21 -5.21 17.30 5.53
N ARG A 22 -6.14 18.20 5.20
CA ARG A 22 -7.21 18.64 6.12
C ARG A 22 -8.23 17.57 6.48
N ASN A 23 -8.34 16.50 5.69
CA ASN A 23 -9.36 15.47 5.85
C ASN A 23 -8.77 14.10 6.19
N MET A 24 -7.47 14.01 6.46
CA MET A 24 -6.84 12.76 6.88
C MET A 24 -7.11 12.50 8.37
N VAL A 25 -7.32 11.22 8.70
CA VAL A 25 -7.32 10.74 10.09
C VAL A 25 -5.92 10.93 10.66
N ALA A 26 -5.80 11.49 11.86
CA ALA A 26 -4.51 11.65 12.49
C ALA A 26 -3.98 10.30 12.97
N ASP A 27 -2.66 10.13 12.98
CA ASP A 27 -2.01 8.90 13.46
C ASP A 27 -2.40 8.58 14.91
N THR A 28 -2.69 9.60 15.73
CA THR A 28 -3.16 9.48 17.12
C THR A 28 -4.61 9.02 17.26
N ASP A 29 -5.38 9.10 16.18
CA ASP A 29 -6.81 8.75 16.14
C ASP A 29 -7.03 7.32 15.63
N LEU A 30 -5.95 6.59 15.34
CA LEU A 30 -5.99 5.19 14.90
C LEU A 30 -5.94 4.23 16.11
N PRO A 31 -6.70 3.12 16.09
CA PRO A 31 -7.61 2.70 15.03
C PRO A 31 -8.88 3.56 14.96
N HIS A 32 -9.36 3.85 13.74
CA HIS A 32 -10.49 4.75 13.48
C HIS A 32 -11.61 4.02 12.73
N GLU A 33 -12.79 3.93 13.32
CA GLU A 33 -13.98 3.40 12.64
C GLU A 33 -14.60 4.47 11.72
N GLY A 34 -14.50 4.24 10.42
CA GLY A 34 -15.08 5.13 9.42
C GLY A 34 -16.62 5.02 9.34
N PRO A 35 -17.28 5.96 8.65
CA PRO A 35 -18.75 6.02 8.55
C PRO A 35 -19.38 4.83 7.82
N THR A 36 -18.58 4.00 7.15
CA THR A 36 -19.01 2.77 6.46
C THR A 36 -18.79 1.51 7.31
N GLY A 37 -18.34 1.65 8.56
CA GLY A 37 -18.01 0.54 9.47
C GLY A 37 -16.65 -0.11 9.20
N VAL A 38 -15.84 0.43 8.27
CA VAL A 38 -14.46 -0.03 8.05
C VAL A 38 -13.57 0.59 9.10
N VAL A 39 -12.82 -0.24 9.81
CA VAL A 39 -11.81 0.20 10.77
C VAL A 39 -10.50 0.42 10.04
N LEU A 40 -10.00 1.65 10.08
CA LEU A 40 -8.62 1.98 9.71
C LEU A 40 -7.74 1.53 10.87
N ASP A 41 -6.84 0.58 10.61
CA ASP A 41 -6.03 -0.09 11.62
C ASP A 41 -4.79 0.72 12.02
N SER A 42 -4.02 1.17 11.02
CA SER A 42 -2.77 1.88 11.18
C SER A 42 -2.44 2.73 9.95
N GLY A 43 -1.55 3.70 10.12
CA GLY A 43 -1.17 4.60 9.04
C GLY A 43 -0.44 5.84 9.53
N ARG A 44 0.35 6.42 8.63
CA ARG A 44 0.99 7.73 8.79
C ARG A 44 0.67 8.60 7.58
N TYR A 45 -0.61 8.99 7.46
CA TYR A 45 -1.15 9.50 6.20
C TYR A 45 -0.61 10.91 5.86
N ALA A 46 -0.50 11.79 6.87
CA ALA A 46 0.08 13.11 6.69
C ALA A 46 1.57 13.03 6.32
N GLU A 47 2.32 12.14 6.98
CA GLU A 47 3.73 11.89 6.64
C GLU A 47 3.88 11.39 5.20
N LEU A 48 3.00 10.51 4.74
CA LEU A 48 3.00 10.02 3.36
C LEU A 48 2.74 11.14 2.34
N LEU A 49 1.83 12.07 2.64
CA LEU A 49 1.62 13.27 1.81
C LEU A 49 2.88 14.13 1.74
N ASP A 50 3.51 14.37 2.89
CA ASP A 50 4.72 15.19 2.96
C ASP A 50 5.88 14.51 2.23
N HIS A 51 6.00 13.19 2.33
CA HIS A 51 6.95 12.38 1.58
C HIS A 51 6.70 12.49 0.08
N LEU A 52 5.46 12.31 -0.38
CA LEU A 52 5.10 12.49 -1.79
C LEU A 52 5.48 13.90 -2.29
N ALA A 53 5.15 14.93 -1.52
CA ALA A 53 5.40 16.32 -1.92
C ALA A 53 6.90 16.60 -2.10
N ARG A 54 7.73 16.09 -1.19
CA ARG A 54 9.20 16.21 -1.25
C ARG A 54 9.80 15.43 -2.40
N GLU A 55 9.48 14.14 -2.52
CA GLU A 55 10.10 13.26 -3.53
C GLU A 55 9.73 13.64 -4.97
N THR A 56 8.63 14.37 -5.16
CA THR A 56 8.14 14.75 -6.49
C THR A 56 8.38 16.21 -6.85
N ASP A 57 8.95 17.01 -5.94
CA ASP A 57 9.02 18.47 -6.04
C ASP A 57 7.65 19.08 -6.40
N TYR A 58 6.60 18.71 -5.65
CA TYR A 58 5.20 18.97 -6.00
C TYR A 58 4.92 20.41 -6.43
N ASP A 59 5.42 21.40 -5.70
CA ASP A 59 5.23 22.81 -6.02
C ASP A 59 5.91 23.23 -7.32
N ALA A 60 7.12 22.70 -7.58
CA ALA A 60 7.82 22.94 -8.84
C ALA A 60 7.04 22.32 -10.01
N ARG A 61 6.51 21.11 -9.84
CA ARG A 61 5.65 20.45 -10.85
C ARG A 61 4.37 21.20 -11.11
N ARG A 62 3.74 21.78 -10.09
CA ARG A 62 2.57 22.65 -10.26
C ARG A 62 2.90 23.90 -11.06
N ALA A 63 4.01 24.56 -10.76
CA ALA A 63 4.48 25.72 -11.51
C ALA A 63 4.80 25.36 -12.97
N GLU A 64 5.43 24.20 -13.21
CA GLU A 64 5.70 23.68 -14.55
C GLU A 64 4.39 23.46 -15.35
N VAL A 65 3.40 22.79 -14.75
CA VAL A 65 2.09 22.56 -15.37
C VAL A 65 1.39 23.88 -15.71
N ALA A 66 1.46 24.89 -14.82
CA ALA A 66 0.89 26.21 -15.08
C ALA A 66 1.58 26.90 -16.28
N ALA A 67 2.93 26.87 -16.33
CA ALA A 67 3.69 27.45 -17.43
C ALA A 67 3.40 26.75 -18.77
N ARG A 68 3.27 25.42 -18.76
CA ARG A 68 2.89 24.62 -19.95
C ARG A 68 1.49 24.96 -20.45
N ARG A 69 0.52 25.08 -19.55
CA ARG A 69 -0.85 25.52 -19.89
C ARG A 69 -0.86 26.92 -20.51
N ALA A 70 -0.04 27.84 -19.99
CA ALA A 70 0.08 29.19 -20.55
C ALA A 70 0.63 29.21 -21.99
N ARG A 71 1.35 28.15 -22.41
CA ARG A 71 1.79 27.95 -23.80
C ARG A 71 0.77 27.23 -24.69
N GLY A 72 -0.42 26.93 -24.17
CA GLY A 72 -1.48 26.23 -24.90
C GLY A 72 -1.42 24.70 -24.82
N GLU A 73 -0.56 24.11 -23.98
CA GLU A 73 -0.51 22.66 -23.81
C GLU A 73 -1.66 22.15 -22.91
N VAL A 74 -2.24 21.00 -23.28
CA VAL A 74 -3.20 20.27 -22.44
C VAL A 74 -2.43 19.33 -21.52
N VAL A 75 -2.14 19.80 -20.30
CA VAL A 75 -1.38 19.06 -19.29
C VAL A 75 -2.04 19.16 -17.91
N GLY A 76 -1.87 18.14 -17.08
CA GLY A 76 -2.33 18.11 -15.69
C GLY A 76 -1.36 17.41 -14.76
N LEU A 77 -1.53 17.66 -13.47
CA LEU A 77 -0.86 16.96 -12.38
C LEU A 77 -1.93 16.25 -11.56
N GLY A 78 -1.92 14.92 -11.58
CA GLY A 78 -2.85 14.09 -10.81
C GLY A 78 -2.20 13.60 -9.54
N VAL A 79 -2.96 13.59 -8.44
CA VAL A 79 -2.57 12.98 -7.17
C VAL A 79 -3.70 12.06 -6.73
N ALA A 80 -3.35 10.87 -6.24
CA ALA A 80 -4.32 9.92 -5.73
C ALA A 80 -3.79 9.29 -4.44
N PHE A 81 -4.64 9.27 -3.43
CA PHE A 81 -4.47 8.56 -2.18
C PHE A 81 -5.55 7.48 -2.08
N TYR A 82 -5.15 6.29 -1.66
CA TYR A 82 -6.09 5.20 -1.47
C TYR A 82 -5.72 4.43 -0.20
N ILE A 83 -6.75 3.90 0.43
CA ILE A 83 -6.64 2.91 1.50
C ILE A 83 -7.16 1.62 0.91
N GLU A 84 -6.31 0.59 0.89
CA GLU A 84 -6.68 -0.72 0.37
C GLU A 84 -7.12 -1.63 1.51
N PRO A 85 -8.35 -2.17 1.47
CA PRO A 85 -8.72 -3.25 2.36
C PRO A 85 -7.99 -4.54 1.93
N CYS A 86 -7.02 -4.98 2.73
CA CYS A 86 -6.24 -6.20 2.49
C CYS A 86 -6.45 -7.24 3.59
N GLY A 87 -6.15 -8.50 3.30
CA GLY A 87 -6.08 -9.55 4.33
C GLY A 87 -7.43 -10.04 4.86
N THR A 88 -8.51 -9.87 4.11
CA THR A 88 -9.84 -10.36 4.50
C THR A 88 -9.97 -11.87 4.33
N GLY A 89 -10.77 -12.51 5.17
CA GLY A 89 -11.05 -13.95 5.09
C GLY A 89 -10.09 -14.77 5.95
N TRP A 90 -9.95 -16.05 5.62
CA TRP A 90 -9.02 -16.96 6.30
C TRP A 90 -8.05 -17.55 5.29
N GLU A 91 -6.83 -17.84 5.75
CA GLU A 91 -5.80 -18.51 4.98
C GLU A 91 -5.04 -19.47 5.92
N SER A 92 -4.37 -20.47 5.37
CA SER A 92 -3.63 -21.46 6.16
C SER A 92 -2.26 -21.76 5.59
N ALA A 93 -1.35 -22.14 6.49
CA ALA A 93 -0.04 -22.67 6.15
C ALA A 93 0.32 -23.83 7.08
N ARG A 94 0.96 -24.86 6.54
CA ARG A 94 1.55 -25.98 7.27
C ARG A 94 3.06 -25.93 7.11
N VAL A 95 3.75 -25.89 8.24
CA VAL A 95 5.22 -25.93 8.29
C VAL A 95 5.66 -27.31 8.76
N THR A 96 6.55 -27.95 8.01
CA THR A 96 7.15 -29.24 8.37
C THR A 96 8.67 -29.08 8.40
N ARG A 97 9.28 -29.32 9.57
CA ARG A 97 10.73 -29.30 9.71
C ARG A 97 11.31 -30.67 9.41
N ASN A 98 12.28 -30.71 8.50
CA ASN A 98 12.94 -31.94 8.07
C ASN A 98 14.12 -32.28 8.99
N PRO A 99 14.51 -33.57 9.10
CA PRO A 99 15.68 -33.98 9.89
C PRO A 99 17.02 -33.43 9.40
N ASP A 100 17.11 -33.05 8.12
CA ASP A 100 18.31 -32.46 7.51
C ASP A 100 18.48 -30.96 7.82
N GLY A 101 17.55 -30.38 8.57
CA GLY A 101 17.57 -28.97 8.95
C GLY A 101 16.82 -28.04 8.01
N THR A 102 16.28 -28.53 6.89
CA THR A 102 15.41 -27.76 5.99
C THR A 102 13.96 -27.71 6.52
N ALA A 103 13.11 -26.87 5.92
CA ALA A 103 11.69 -26.87 6.21
C ALA A 103 10.85 -26.72 4.94
N LEU A 104 9.69 -27.39 4.93
CA LEU A 104 8.67 -27.27 3.90
C LEU A 104 7.51 -26.42 4.42
N VAL A 105 7.09 -25.43 3.65
CA VAL A 105 5.93 -24.58 3.91
C VAL A 105 4.90 -24.84 2.82
N ALA A 106 3.81 -25.54 3.16
CA ALA A 106 2.65 -25.68 2.29
C ALA A 106 1.61 -24.61 2.65
N PHE A 107 1.15 -23.79 1.71
CA PHE A 107 0.13 -22.77 1.97
C PHE A 107 -1.11 -22.93 1.07
N GLY A 108 -2.27 -22.50 1.57
CA GLY A 108 -3.57 -22.76 0.94
C GLY A 108 -3.86 -21.94 -0.33
N GLY A 109 -3.24 -20.77 -0.46
CA GLY A 109 -3.32 -19.96 -1.67
C GLY A 109 -2.53 -20.51 -2.86
N SER A 110 -2.70 -19.88 -4.02
CA SER A 110 -1.89 -20.12 -5.21
C SER A 110 -1.00 -18.91 -5.49
N THR A 111 -0.04 -19.11 -6.39
CA THR A 111 0.83 -18.04 -6.88
C THR A 111 0.56 -17.73 -8.34
N GLN A 112 0.62 -16.44 -8.69
CA GLN A 112 0.34 -15.93 -10.04
C GLN A 112 1.44 -14.96 -10.52
N GLY A 113 2.64 -15.06 -9.96
CA GLY A 113 3.80 -14.24 -10.36
C GLY A 113 4.08 -13.01 -9.46
N HIS A 114 3.35 -12.84 -8.35
CA HIS A 114 3.60 -11.80 -7.35
C HIS A 114 4.72 -12.17 -6.35
N GLY A 115 5.43 -13.28 -6.55
CA GLY A 115 6.57 -13.68 -5.72
C GLY A 115 6.22 -14.18 -4.31
N ARG A 116 5.06 -14.84 -4.12
CA ARG A 116 4.65 -15.31 -2.78
C ARG A 116 5.57 -16.40 -2.25
N GLU A 117 6.08 -17.26 -3.10
CA GLU A 117 6.98 -18.35 -2.71
C GLU A 117 8.23 -17.78 -2.04
N THR A 118 8.84 -16.75 -2.64
CA THR A 118 10.01 -16.08 -2.07
C THR A 118 9.67 -15.38 -0.75
N ALA A 119 8.57 -14.62 -0.70
CA ALA A 119 8.18 -13.90 0.52
C ALA A 119 7.85 -14.86 1.68
N LEU A 120 7.13 -15.95 1.41
CA LEU A 120 6.79 -16.95 2.41
C LEU A 120 8.04 -17.71 2.89
N ALA A 121 9.00 -17.98 2.01
CA ALA A 121 10.28 -18.57 2.40
C ALA A 121 11.03 -17.66 3.38
N GLN A 122 11.07 -16.35 3.12
CA GLN A 122 11.70 -15.37 4.01
C GLN A 122 10.99 -15.29 5.36
N ILE A 123 9.65 -15.19 5.38
CA ILE A 123 8.86 -15.15 6.62
C ILE A 123 9.09 -16.42 7.47
N ALA A 124 9.08 -17.59 6.84
CA ALA A 124 9.31 -18.85 7.54
C ALA A 124 10.76 -18.98 8.02
N ALA A 125 11.74 -18.53 7.23
CA ALA A 125 13.15 -18.53 7.61
C ALA A 125 13.38 -17.69 8.87
N ASP A 126 12.85 -16.46 8.90
CA ASP A 126 12.94 -15.56 10.06
C ASP A 126 12.28 -16.18 11.30
N ALA A 127 11.10 -16.78 11.14
CA ALA A 127 10.37 -17.42 12.24
C ALA A 127 11.08 -18.69 12.77
N LEU A 128 11.81 -19.40 11.92
CA LEU A 128 12.48 -20.67 12.25
C LEU A 128 13.97 -20.51 12.58
N GLY A 129 14.55 -19.33 12.37
CA GLY A 129 15.99 -19.09 12.49
C GLY A 129 16.82 -19.87 11.46
N LEU A 130 16.28 -20.04 10.24
CA LEU A 130 16.94 -20.73 9.13
C LEU A 130 17.35 -19.71 8.05
N SER A 131 18.13 -20.17 7.06
CA SER A 131 18.32 -19.36 5.84
C SER A 131 17.14 -19.55 4.89
N PRO A 132 16.75 -18.53 4.07
CA PRO A 132 15.67 -18.67 3.10
C PRO A 132 15.87 -19.82 2.10
N GLU A 133 17.12 -20.16 1.76
CA GLU A 133 17.46 -21.26 0.85
C GLU A 133 17.18 -22.64 1.47
N ALA A 134 17.05 -22.72 2.80
CA ALA A 134 16.65 -23.93 3.51
C ALA A 134 15.12 -24.10 3.59
N ILE A 135 14.35 -23.16 3.02
CA ILE A 135 12.88 -23.21 3.01
C ILE A 135 12.37 -23.53 1.61
N GLU A 136 11.64 -24.64 1.49
CA GLU A 136 10.87 -24.96 0.30
C GLU A 136 9.42 -24.51 0.49
N VAL A 137 8.85 -23.82 -0.50
CA VAL A 137 7.44 -23.38 -0.47
C VAL A 137 6.63 -24.14 -1.51
N PHE A 138 5.53 -24.74 -1.06
CA PHE A 138 4.62 -25.51 -1.89
C PHE A 138 3.22 -24.90 -1.86
N CYS A 139 2.57 -24.82 -3.03
CA CYS A 139 1.27 -24.20 -3.19
C CYS A 139 0.52 -24.77 -4.40
N GLY A 140 -0.78 -24.49 -4.51
CA GLY A 140 -1.58 -24.90 -5.66
C GLY A 140 -1.96 -26.39 -5.71
N SER A 141 -1.80 -27.11 -4.60
CA SER A 141 -2.31 -28.47 -4.41
C SER A 141 -3.28 -28.50 -3.24
N THR A 142 -4.43 -29.16 -3.42
CA THR A 142 -5.44 -29.39 -2.37
C THR A 142 -5.29 -30.72 -1.65
N ARG A 143 -4.16 -31.42 -1.88
CA ARG A 143 -3.78 -32.67 -1.22
C ARG A 143 -2.63 -32.44 -0.26
#